data_AF-A0AAN6GAE1-F1
#
_entry.id   AF-A0AAN6GAE1-F1
#
_cell.length_a   1.000
_cell.length_b   1.000
_cell.length_c   1.000
_cell.angle_alpha   90.00
_cell.angle_beta   90.00
_cell.angle_gamma   90.00
#
_symmetry.space_group_name_H-M   'P 1'
#
loop_
_entity.id
_entity.type
_entity.pdbx_description
1 polymer ?
#
loop_
_entity_poly.entity_id
_entity_poly.type
_entity_poly.pdbx_seq_one_letter_code
_entity_poly.pdbx_strand_id
1 'polypeptide(L)'
;MQDIRSFFGGKSASSSSSPTKRRRVEAADDASKKHKPTTPSTSTHTPAALHPFFNIKHGRRPTQSTEHASREGAVKVDTPLPTPESMFCSTPGQTITKLSKSLDLVYWPAFIASPADAASLYSYLLNNLAWHRVKYYKDKFKQSFSTPRWTTTFGRDDGEDPDSTYERRPRAVPTELKQIQAQIEARTGERFNAIIVNY
;
A
#
# COMPACT_ATOMS: atom_id res chain seq x y z
N MET A 1 25.10 20.13 3.20
CA MET A 1 23.96 19.25 3.50
C MET A 1 23.53 19.54 4.93
N GLN A 2 22.34 20.09 5.14
CA GLN A 2 21.87 20.46 6.47
C GLN A 2 21.41 19.20 7.23
N ASP A 3 21.83 19.12 8.50
CA ASP A 3 21.67 17.99 9.40
C ASP A 3 20.24 17.95 9.98
N ILE A 4 19.57 16.79 9.84
CA ILE A 4 18.17 16.53 10.26
C ILE A 4 18.02 16.48 11.80
N ARG A 5 19.12 16.46 12.54
CA ARG A 5 19.12 16.35 14.01
C ARG A 5 18.60 17.60 14.76
N SER A 6 18.33 18.71 14.07
CA SER A 6 17.80 19.94 14.69
C SER A 6 16.31 19.91 15.01
N PHE A 7 15.55 18.90 14.55
CA PHE A 7 14.10 18.83 14.79
C PHE A 7 13.66 18.22 16.13
N PHE A 8 14.58 17.62 16.90
CA PHE A 8 14.25 16.91 18.14
C PHE A 8 14.92 17.50 19.40
N GLY A 9 15.17 18.81 19.40
CA GLY A 9 15.62 19.55 20.58
C GLY A 9 14.49 19.70 21.59
N GLY A 10 14.50 18.86 22.63
CA GLY A 10 13.56 18.91 23.75
C GLY A 10 13.65 20.19 24.58
N LYS A 11 12.50 20.66 25.05
CA LYS A 11 12.40 21.61 26.17
C LYS A 11 11.86 20.86 27.39
N SER A 12 12.67 20.82 28.43
CA SER A 12 12.28 20.53 29.80
C SER A 12 11.50 21.72 30.37
N ALA A 13 10.39 21.46 31.05
CA ALA A 13 9.78 22.42 31.97
C ALA A 13 9.14 21.70 33.15
N SER A 14 9.36 22.31 34.30
CA SER A 14 9.17 21.92 35.69
C SER A 14 7.72 21.84 36.18
N SER A 15 7.49 20.88 37.09
CA SER A 15 6.66 20.86 38.30
C SER A 15 5.55 21.92 38.52
N SER A 16 4.35 21.47 38.87
CA SER A 16 3.61 21.94 40.06
C SER A 16 2.42 21.03 40.40
N SER A 17 1.96 21.12 41.63
CA SER A 17 1.27 20.14 42.46
C SER A 17 -0.23 20.41 42.70
N SER A 18 -1.05 19.34 42.71
CA SER A 18 -2.19 19.02 43.64
C SER A 18 -3.40 19.99 43.83
N PRO A 19 -4.53 19.61 44.47
CA PRO A 19 -5.28 18.33 44.57
C PRO A 19 -6.84 18.46 44.47
N THR A 20 -7.54 17.30 44.59
CA THR A 20 -8.91 17.08 45.15
C THR A 20 -10.16 17.38 44.31
N LYS A 21 -11.02 16.38 44.04
CA LYS A 21 -12.23 16.06 44.85
C LYS A 21 -12.99 14.84 44.30
N ARG A 22 -13.18 13.85 45.18
CA ARG A 22 -14.16 12.75 45.06
C ARG A 22 -15.57 13.33 45.10
N ARG A 23 -16.48 12.81 44.28
CA ARG A 23 -17.91 12.78 44.63
C ARG A 23 -18.54 11.47 44.13
N ARG A 24 -19.01 10.71 45.12
CA ARG A 24 -19.83 9.50 45.05
C ARG A 24 -21.29 9.92 45.21
N VAL A 25 -22.18 9.40 44.38
CA VAL A 25 -23.62 9.17 44.62
C VAL A 25 -24.00 8.03 43.67
N GLU A 26 -24.09 6.79 44.11
CA GLU A 26 -25.24 6.09 44.71
C GLU A 26 -26.47 5.93 43.81
N ALA A 27 -26.96 4.69 43.85
CA ALA A 27 -27.94 4.06 43.00
C ALA A 27 -29.37 4.48 43.32
N ALA A 28 -30.27 4.31 42.35
CA ALA A 28 -31.69 4.08 42.58
C ALA A 28 -32.26 3.27 41.42
N ASP A 29 -33.11 2.33 41.82
CA ASP A 29 -33.69 1.22 41.06
C ASP A 29 -34.78 1.59 40.05
N ASP A 30 -35.10 0.56 39.26
CA ASP A 30 -36.43 0.14 38.82
C ASP A 30 -37.16 0.92 37.71
N ALA A 31 -37.37 0.23 36.58
CA ALA A 31 -38.71 -0.01 36.06
C ALA A 31 -38.67 -0.80 34.74
N SER A 32 -39.24 -1.99 34.82
CA SER A 32 -39.62 -2.86 33.71
C SER A 32 -40.50 -2.14 32.66
N LYS A 33 -40.12 -2.20 31.38
CA LYS A 33 -41.07 -2.09 30.25
C LYS A 33 -40.75 -3.10 29.15
N LYS A 34 -41.65 -4.09 29.04
CA LYS A 34 -41.86 -4.97 27.88
C LYS A 34 -42.16 -4.12 26.63
N HIS A 35 -41.47 -4.35 25.51
CA HIS A 35 -42.05 -4.17 24.17
C HIS A 35 -41.33 -5.00 23.10
N LYS A 36 -42.10 -5.95 22.55
CA LYS A 36 -42.23 -6.44 21.16
C LYS A 36 -40.97 -6.87 20.34
N PRO A 37 -41.00 -8.06 19.70
CA PRO A 37 -39.94 -8.51 18.80
C PRO A 37 -39.99 -7.76 17.47
N THR A 38 -38.86 -7.15 17.11
CA THR A 38 -38.63 -6.50 15.81
C THR A 38 -38.08 -7.52 14.82
N THR A 39 -38.76 -7.66 13.69
CA THR A 39 -38.36 -8.46 12.52
C THR A 39 -37.00 -8.05 11.94
N PRO A 40 -36.24 -8.97 11.32
CA PRO A 40 -34.95 -8.66 10.72
C PRO A 40 -35.14 -7.78 9.47
N SER A 41 -34.63 -6.55 9.52
CA SER A 41 -34.51 -5.69 8.35
C SER A 41 -33.37 -6.19 7.47
N THR A 42 -33.70 -6.72 6.30
CA THR A 42 -32.77 -6.96 5.20
C THR A 42 -32.07 -5.65 4.85
N SER A 43 -30.79 -5.53 5.16
CA SER A 43 -29.95 -4.42 4.70
C SER A 43 -29.68 -4.61 3.21
N THR A 44 -30.45 -3.93 2.37
CA THR A 44 -30.05 -3.63 1.00
C THR A 44 -28.81 -2.75 1.06
N HIS A 45 -27.63 -3.37 0.99
CA HIS A 45 -26.39 -2.67 0.69
C HIS A 45 -26.50 -2.10 -0.72
N THR A 46 -26.85 -0.82 -0.82
CA THR A 46 -26.66 -0.05 -2.04
C THR A 46 -25.15 0.02 -2.28
N PRO A 47 -24.62 -0.48 -3.41
CA PRO A 47 -23.20 -0.34 -3.69
C PRO A 47 -22.86 1.15 -3.73
N ALA A 48 -21.89 1.55 -2.91
CA ALA A 48 -21.41 2.92 -2.87
C ALA A 48 -21.00 3.33 -4.29
N ALA A 49 -21.58 4.43 -4.78
CA ALA A 49 -21.24 4.96 -6.08
C ALA A 49 -19.72 5.18 -6.15
N LEU A 50 -19.07 4.48 -7.09
CA LEU A 50 -17.64 4.61 -7.36
C LEU A 50 -17.28 6.08 -7.52
N HIS A 51 -16.29 6.53 -6.74
CA HIS A 51 -15.84 7.92 -6.77
C HIS A 51 -15.46 8.31 -8.21
N PRO A 52 -15.83 9.51 -8.70
CA PRO A 52 -15.66 9.91 -10.11
C PRO A 52 -14.21 9.85 -10.61
N PHE A 53 -13.24 9.77 -9.71
CA PHE A 53 -11.82 9.52 -10.04
C PHE A 53 -11.58 8.15 -10.70
N PHE A 54 -12.41 7.15 -10.40
CA PHE A 54 -12.32 5.80 -10.99
C PHE A 54 -13.21 5.63 -12.23
N ASN A 55 -13.98 6.65 -12.63
CA ASN A 55 -14.71 6.65 -13.89
C ASN A 55 -13.75 6.98 -15.06
N ILE A 56 -12.78 6.10 -15.29
CA ILE A 56 -11.93 6.15 -16.48
C ILE A 56 -12.74 5.51 -17.61
N LYS A 57 -13.42 6.32 -18.42
CA LYS A 57 -13.96 5.86 -19.70
C LYS A 57 -12.79 5.33 -20.52
N HIS A 58 -12.78 4.03 -20.82
CA HIS A 58 -11.82 3.39 -21.72
C HIS A 58 -12.03 3.89 -23.17
N GLY A 59 -11.76 5.17 -23.42
CA GLY A 59 -11.59 5.69 -24.76
C GLY A 59 -10.27 5.18 -25.30
N ARG A 60 -10.31 4.15 -26.15
CA ARG A 60 -9.16 3.68 -26.94
C ARG A 60 -8.60 4.86 -27.74
N ARG A 61 -7.52 5.47 -27.27
CA ARG A 61 -6.67 6.34 -28.10
C ARG A 61 -5.50 5.49 -28.60
N PRO A 62 -5.03 5.64 -29.85
CA PRO A 62 -3.98 4.78 -30.39
C PRO A 62 -2.68 5.05 -29.62
N THR A 63 -2.23 4.09 -28.82
CA THR A 63 -0.93 4.17 -28.18
C THR A 63 0.11 3.71 -29.18
N GLN A 64 1.06 4.58 -29.49
CA GLN A 64 2.25 4.21 -30.25
C GLN A 64 3.00 3.12 -29.48
N SER A 65 3.29 2.03 -30.18
CA SER A 65 4.07 0.89 -29.72
C SER A 65 5.28 1.36 -28.92
N THR A 66 5.28 1.07 -27.63
CA THR A 66 6.42 1.38 -26.77
C THR A 66 7.50 0.38 -27.13
N GLU A 67 8.55 0.83 -27.84
CA GLU A 67 9.77 0.04 -28.03
C GLU A 67 10.28 -0.40 -26.66
N HIS A 68 10.18 -1.70 -26.40
CA HIS A 68 10.83 -2.33 -25.27
C HIS A 68 12.31 -2.38 -25.61
N ALA A 69 13.10 -1.53 -24.94
CA ALA A 69 14.51 -1.83 -24.75
C ALA A 69 14.57 -3.05 -23.83
N SER A 70 14.31 -4.23 -24.40
CA SER A 70 14.68 -5.50 -23.80
C SER A 70 16.18 -5.41 -23.59
N ARG A 71 16.61 -5.31 -22.33
CA ARG A 71 18.00 -5.57 -21.96
C ARG A 71 18.25 -7.05 -22.25
N GLU A 72 18.51 -7.37 -23.52
CA GLU A 72 19.11 -8.63 -23.93
C GLU A 72 20.52 -8.65 -23.32
N GLY A 73 20.65 -9.34 -22.20
CA GLY A 73 21.82 -9.23 -21.32
C GLY A 73 21.49 -9.20 -19.83
N ALA A 74 20.23 -9.46 -19.44
CA ALA A 74 19.92 -9.81 -18.07
C ALA A 74 20.74 -11.06 -17.68
N VAL A 75 21.77 -10.82 -16.87
CA VAL A 75 22.51 -11.87 -16.18
C VAL A 75 21.48 -12.72 -15.47
N LYS A 76 21.31 -13.97 -15.92
CA LYS A 76 20.54 -14.96 -15.17
C LYS A 76 21.31 -15.20 -13.88
N VAL A 77 20.95 -14.46 -12.84
CA VAL A 77 21.35 -14.82 -11.48
C VAL A 77 20.46 -16.02 -11.14
N ASP A 78 20.94 -17.22 -11.52
CA ASP A 78 20.22 -18.49 -11.37
C ASP A 78 20.01 -18.89 -9.90
N THR A 79 20.52 -18.11 -8.95
CA THR A 79 20.26 -18.32 -7.53
C THR A 79 18.93 -17.66 -7.17
N PRO A 80 17.85 -18.42 -6.89
CA PRO A 80 16.64 -17.85 -6.33
C PRO A 80 17.02 -17.15 -5.03
N LEU A 81 16.59 -15.90 -4.86
CA LEU A 81 16.76 -15.24 -3.58
C LEU A 81 15.95 -16.04 -2.56
N PRO A 82 16.57 -16.64 -1.54
CA PRO A 82 15.79 -17.15 -0.44
C PRO A 82 15.17 -15.92 0.22
N THR A 83 13.85 -15.81 0.15
CA THR A 83 13.01 -14.90 0.94
C THR A 83 12.42 -15.70 2.11
N PRO A 84 13.26 -16.26 3.02
CA PRO A 84 12.76 -17.01 4.16
C PRO A 84 11.96 -16.07 5.05
N GLU A 85 11.04 -16.61 5.85
CA GLU A 85 10.29 -15.81 6.82
C GLU A 85 11.21 -15.02 7.78
N SER A 86 12.41 -15.53 8.03
CA SER A 86 13.45 -14.86 8.83
C SER A 86 13.94 -13.53 8.25
N MET A 87 13.68 -13.25 6.97
CA MET A 87 14.01 -11.99 6.32
C MET A 87 13.14 -10.83 6.83
N PHE A 88 11.99 -11.13 7.44
CA PHE A 88 11.02 -10.12 7.87
C PHE A 88 11.06 -9.94 9.38
N CYS A 89 11.07 -8.70 9.85
CA CYS A 89 11.11 -8.41 11.29
C CYS A 89 9.77 -8.72 11.95
N SER A 90 9.69 -9.25 13.16
CA SER A 90 8.39 -9.52 13.83
C SER A 90 7.76 -8.30 14.51
N THR A 91 8.36 -7.11 14.40
CA THR A 91 7.87 -5.90 15.09
C THR A 91 6.47 -5.50 14.57
N PRO A 92 5.50 -5.20 15.46
CA PRO A 92 4.18 -4.75 15.05
C PRO A 92 4.22 -3.36 14.40
N GLY A 93 3.23 -3.09 13.56
CA GLY A 93 3.07 -1.80 12.90
C GLY A 93 2.68 -0.71 13.89
N GLN A 94 3.12 0.51 13.63
CA GLN A 94 2.82 1.69 14.44
C GLN A 94 1.83 2.59 13.70
N THR A 95 0.63 2.79 14.26
CA THR A 95 -0.35 3.72 13.69
C THR A 95 0.16 5.16 13.79
N ILE A 96 0.14 5.88 12.67
CA ILE A 96 0.47 7.32 12.62
C ILE A 96 -0.83 8.12 12.73
N THR A 97 -1.09 8.69 13.90
CA THR A 97 -2.32 9.46 14.19
C THR A 97 -2.17 10.97 13.99
N LYS A 98 -0.96 11.45 13.64
CA LYS A 98 -0.64 12.89 13.51
C LYS A 98 -1.42 13.57 12.38
N LEU A 99 -1.89 12.83 11.39
CA LEU A 99 -2.65 13.32 10.24
C LEU A 99 -4.15 13.18 10.49
N SER A 100 -4.64 13.77 11.59
CA SER A 100 -6.04 13.62 11.97
C SER A 100 -6.96 14.07 10.82
N LYS A 101 -7.83 13.15 10.38
CA LYS A 101 -8.89 13.33 9.36
C LYS A 101 -8.50 13.24 7.87
N SER A 102 -7.29 12.84 7.50
CA SER A 102 -6.95 12.70 6.07
C SER A 102 -6.56 11.30 5.62
N LEU A 103 -5.78 10.55 6.39
CA LEU A 103 -5.25 9.23 6.03
C LEU A 103 -5.00 8.37 7.27
N ASP A 104 -5.48 7.13 7.23
CA ASP A 104 -5.07 6.09 8.18
C ASP A 104 -3.76 5.47 7.70
N LEU A 105 -2.70 5.59 8.50
CA LEU A 105 -1.36 5.10 8.15
C LEU A 105 -0.84 4.18 9.24
N VAL A 106 -0.20 3.09 8.81
CA VAL A 106 0.56 2.20 9.68
C VAL A 106 1.99 2.10 9.17
N TYR A 107 2.95 2.28 10.08
CA TYR A 107 4.37 2.33 9.77
C TYR A 107 5.13 1.17 10.43
N TRP A 108 5.92 0.46 9.62
CA TRP A 108 6.86 -0.55 10.10
C TRP A 108 8.29 -0.03 9.93
N PRO A 109 9.00 0.32 11.01
CA PRO A 109 10.33 0.93 10.91
C PRO A 109 11.38 0.02 10.28
N ALA A 110 11.23 -1.28 10.41
CA ALA A 110 12.12 -2.27 9.80
C ALA A 110 11.27 -3.46 9.34
N PHE A 111 10.64 -3.37 8.17
CA PHE A 111 9.88 -4.50 7.64
C PHE A 111 10.81 -5.67 7.26
N ILE A 112 11.94 -5.36 6.62
CA ILE A 112 13.04 -6.29 6.37
C ILE A 112 13.99 -6.27 7.57
N ALA A 113 14.30 -7.44 8.10
CA ALA A 113 14.97 -7.64 9.39
C ALA A 113 16.42 -7.15 9.39
N SER A 114 17.17 -7.37 8.30
CA SER A 114 18.56 -6.96 8.21
C SER A 114 18.85 -6.06 7.00
N PRO A 115 19.80 -5.12 7.10
CA PRO A 115 20.25 -4.32 5.95
C PRO A 115 20.84 -5.18 4.83
N ALA A 116 21.48 -6.30 5.16
CA ALA A 116 22.04 -7.22 4.17
C ALA A 116 20.94 -7.88 3.34
N ASP A 117 19.87 -8.33 3.99
CA ASP A 117 18.68 -8.87 3.33
C ASP A 117 18.02 -7.83 2.41
N ALA A 118 17.86 -6.60 2.89
CA ALA A 118 17.30 -5.51 2.10
C ALA A 118 18.15 -5.21 0.85
N ALA A 119 19.48 -5.22 0.98
CA ALA A 119 20.41 -5.00 -0.13
C ALA A 119 20.37 -6.15 -1.15
N SER A 120 20.29 -7.39 -0.68
CA SER A 120 20.14 -8.57 -1.53
C SER A 120 18.81 -8.55 -2.30
N LEU A 121 17.69 -8.24 -1.62
CA LEU A 121 16.39 -8.09 -2.27
C LEU A 121 16.40 -7.00 -3.33
N TYR A 122 16.90 -5.82 -2.96
CA TYR A 122 17.01 -4.69 -3.87
C TYR A 122 17.82 -5.06 -5.12
N SER A 123 18.98 -5.69 -4.94
CA SER A 123 19.86 -6.09 -6.05
C SER A 123 19.19 -7.15 -6.93
N TYR A 124 18.49 -8.12 -6.32
CA TYR A 124 17.75 -9.13 -7.06
C TYR A 124 16.64 -8.49 -7.91
N LEU A 125 15.78 -7.66 -7.31
CA LEU A 125 14.67 -7.01 -8.03
C LEU A 125 15.18 -6.08 -9.14
N LEU A 126 16.26 -5.34 -8.87
CA LEU A 126 16.85 -4.45 -9.87
C LEU A 126 17.33 -5.20 -11.12
N ASN A 127 17.93 -6.38 -10.95
CA ASN A 127 18.50 -7.15 -12.06
C ASN A 127 17.49 -8.08 -12.76
N ASN A 128 16.44 -8.54 -12.06
CA ASN A 128 15.54 -9.57 -12.59
C ASN A 128 14.19 -9.03 -13.09
N LEU A 129 13.81 -7.80 -12.73
CA LEU A 129 12.55 -7.23 -13.17
C LEU A 129 12.67 -6.56 -14.55
N ALA A 130 11.62 -6.72 -15.38
CA ALA A 130 11.49 -6.05 -16.66
C ALA A 130 11.04 -4.60 -16.46
N TRP A 131 12.00 -3.70 -16.29
CA TRP A 131 11.77 -2.26 -16.09
C TRP A 131 11.40 -1.55 -17.39
N HIS A 132 10.47 -0.61 -17.31
CA HIS A 132 10.17 0.32 -18.40
C HIS A 132 9.81 1.70 -17.87
N ARG A 133 9.82 2.71 -18.75
CA ARG A 133 9.28 4.03 -18.44
C ARG A 133 7.89 4.17 -19.03
N VAL A 134 6.95 4.67 -18.23
CA VAL A 134 5.61 4.96 -18.73
C VAL A 134 5.69 6.22 -19.58
N LYS A 135 5.15 6.13 -20.79
CA LYS A 135 5.02 7.27 -21.70
C LYS A 135 3.55 7.67 -21.73
N TYR A 136 3.27 8.96 -21.61
CA TYR A 136 1.92 9.49 -21.74
C TYR A 136 1.92 10.80 -22.54
N TYR A 137 0.83 11.06 -23.24
CA TYR A 137 0.64 12.28 -24.02
C TYR A 137 -0.21 13.28 -23.23
N LYS A 138 0.21 14.55 -23.16
CA LYS A 138 -0.63 15.61 -22.59
C LYS A 138 -1.12 16.53 -23.70
N ASP A 139 -2.42 16.47 -23.93
CA ASP A 139 -3.06 17.20 -25.03
C ASP A 139 -2.89 18.73 -24.92
N LYS A 140 -2.88 19.27 -23.69
CA LYS A 140 -2.62 20.69 -23.42
C LYS A 140 -1.27 21.19 -23.97
N PHE A 141 -0.24 20.33 -23.92
CA PHE A 141 1.12 20.67 -24.37
C PHE A 141 1.47 20.10 -25.73
N LYS A 142 0.54 19.33 -26.32
CA LYS A 142 0.74 18.56 -27.55
C LYS A 142 2.03 17.74 -27.58
N GLN A 143 2.46 17.25 -26.41
CA GLN A 143 3.76 16.61 -26.22
C GLN A 143 3.63 15.29 -25.44
N SER A 144 4.53 14.35 -25.78
CA SER A 144 4.73 13.10 -25.06
C SER A 144 5.75 13.27 -23.93
N PHE A 145 5.42 12.75 -22.75
CA PHE A 145 6.26 12.76 -21.57
C PHE A 145 6.61 11.32 -21.20
N SER A 146 7.83 11.12 -20.70
CA SER A 146 8.23 9.89 -20.02
C SER A 146 8.28 10.14 -18.53
N THR A 147 7.85 9.17 -17.72
CA THR A 147 8.00 9.26 -16.27
C THR A 147 9.49 9.35 -15.90
N PRO A 148 9.85 10.15 -14.87
CA PRO A 148 11.24 10.27 -14.41
C PRO A 148 11.71 9.05 -13.60
N ARG A 149 10.90 8.00 -13.53
CA ARG A 149 11.14 6.75 -12.78
C ARG A 149 10.94 5.55 -13.68
N TRP A 150 11.66 4.47 -13.37
CA TRP A 150 11.44 3.15 -13.95
C TRP A 150 10.35 2.43 -13.17
N THR A 151 9.53 1.65 -13.86
CA THR A 151 8.46 0.89 -13.22
C THR A 151 8.28 -0.48 -13.85
N THR A 152 7.68 -1.38 -13.08
CA THR A 152 7.12 -2.61 -13.58
C THR A 152 5.86 -2.94 -12.76
N THR A 153 4.88 -3.56 -13.41
CA THR A 153 3.58 -3.87 -12.81
C THR A 153 3.30 -5.35 -12.96
N PHE A 154 2.74 -5.94 -11.91
CA PHE A 154 2.32 -7.32 -11.85
C PHE A 154 0.93 -7.44 -11.23
N GLY A 155 0.30 -8.59 -11.46
CA GLY A 155 -1.04 -8.86 -11.00
C GLY A 155 -2.10 -8.26 -11.91
N ARG A 156 -3.34 -8.41 -11.47
CA ARG A 156 -4.57 -8.04 -12.17
C ARG A 156 -5.52 -7.48 -11.12
N ASP A 157 -6.43 -6.59 -11.50
CA ASP A 157 -7.56 -6.29 -10.62
C ASP A 157 -8.47 -7.52 -10.47
N ASP A 158 -9.30 -7.54 -9.42
CA ASP A 158 -10.29 -8.60 -9.19
C ASP A 158 -11.53 -8.42 -10.11
N GLY A 159 -11.44 -7.57 -11.13
CA GLY A 159 -12.52 -7.36 -12.08
C GLY A 159 -12.78 -8.60 -12.92
N GLU A 160 -14.02 -8.74 -13.40
CA GLU A 160 -14.41 -9.83 -14.31
C GLU A 160 -13.91 -9.61 -15.74
N ASP A 161 -13.36 -8.43 -16.04
CA ASP A 161 -12.93 -8.06 -17.38
C ASP A 161 -11.85 -9.02 -17.91
N PRO A 162 -11.99 -9.60 -19.10
CA PRO A 162 -11.01 -10.53 -19.64
C PRO A 162 -9.67 -9.82 -19.89
N ASP A 163 -8.54 -10.53 -19.76
CA ASP A 163 -7.18 -9.98 -19.96
C ASP A 163 -7.00 -9.19 -21.28
N SER A 164 -7.84 -9.44 -22.28
CA SER A 164 -7.87 -8.73 -23.57
C SER A 164 -8.36 -7.28 -23.50
N THR A 165 -8.99 -6.86 -22.39
CA THR A 165 -9.44 -5.47 -22.21
C THR A 165 -8.29 -4.54 -21.84
N TYR A 166 -7.23 -5.08 -21.23
CA TYR A 166 -6.04 -4.31 -20.90
C TYR A 166 -5.26 -3.97 -22.16
N GLU A 167 -4.78 -2.73 -22.25
CA GLU A 167 -3.87 -2.30 -23.32
C GLU A 167 -2.59 -3.15 -23.34
N ARG A 168 -2.16 -3.62 -22.16
CA ARG A 168 -1.07 -4.57 -21.99
C ARG A 168 -1.54 -5.71 -21.12
N ARG A 169 -1.29 -6.93 -21.57
CA ARG A 169 -1.67 -8.13 -20.83
C ARG A 169 -1.07 -8.09 -19.41
N PRO A 170 -1.89 -8.32 -18.36
CA PRO A 170 -1.42 -8.44 -16.99
C PRO A 170 -0.30 -9.48 -16.88
N ARG A 171 0.73 -9.17 -16.09
CA ARG A 171 1.85 -10.10 -15.85
C ARG A 171 1.64 -10.79 -14.52
N ALA A 172 1.82 -12.11 -14.47
CA ALA A 172 1.76 -12.85 -13.22
C ALA A 172 2.79 -12.32 -12.22
N VAL A 173 2.42 -12.27 -10.94
CA VAL A 173 3.32 -11.86 -9.85
C VAL A 173 4.44 -12.91 -9.68
N PRO A 174 5.72 -12.54 -9.78
CA PRO A 174 6.86 -13.41 -9.49
C PRO A 174 6.80 -13.99 -8.08
N THR A 175 7.36 -15.19 -7.89
CA THR A 175 7.30 -15.92 -6.61
C THR A 175 7.89 -15.12 -5.45
N GLU A 176 8.99 -14.41 -5.69
CA GLU A 176 9.70 -13.59 -4.71
C GLU A 176 8.82 -12.43 -4.23
N LEU A 177 8.11 -11.78 -5.17
CA LEU A 177 7.15 -10.72 -4.86
C LEU A 177 5.90 -11.28 -4.17
N LYS A 178 5.45 -12.50 -4.51
CA LYS A 178 4.34 -13.17 -3.81
C LYS A 178 4.68 -13.48 -2.35
N GLN A 179 5.92 -13.83 -2.03
CA GLN A 179 6.33 -14.08 -0.65
C GLN A 179 6.32 -12.79 0.18
N ILE A 180 6.81 -11.68 -0.39
CA ILE A 180 6.71 -10.36 0.23
C ILE A 180 5.25 -9.97 0.43
N GLN A 181 4.42 -10.15 -0.61
CA GLN A 181 2.99 -9.90 -0.56
C GLN A 181 2.33 -10.70 0.58
N ALA A 182 2.55 -12.02 0.65
CA ALA A 182 1.98 -12.88 1.69
C ALA A 182 2.37 -12.42 3.11
N GLN A 183 3.61 -11.95 3.29
CA GLN A 183 4.06 -11.40 4.58
C GLN A 183 3.37 -10.09 4.94
N ILE A 184 3.12 -9.22 3.96
CA ILE A 184 2.33 -7.99 4.18
C ILE A 184 0.89 -8.36 4.54
N GLU A 185 0.24 -9.22 3.74
CA GLU A 185 -1.14 -9.68 3.96
C GLU A 185 -1.33 -10.31 5.34
N ALA A 186 -0.41 -11.17 5.77
CA ALA A 186 -0.46 -11.82 7.08
C ALA A 186 -0.41 -10.83 8.25
N ARG A 187 0.22 -9.67 8.08
CA ARG A 187 0.43 -8.66 9.14
C ARG A 187 -0.63 -7.58 9.14
N THR A 188 -1.14 -7.23 7.96
CA THR A 188 -2.18 -6.21 7.81
C THR A 188 -3.58 -6.80 7.91
N GLY A 189 -3.74 -8.10 7.62
CA GLY A 189 -5.05 -8.74 7.45
C GLY A 189 -5.71 -8.38 6.12
N GLU A 190 -5.03 -7.62 5.26
CA GLU A 190 -5.53 -7.18 3.97
C GLU A 190 -5.11 -8.13 2.85
N ARG A 191 -5.74 -8.00 1.68
CA ARG A 191 -5.40 -8.76 0.47
C ARG A 191 -5.03 -7.82 -0.66
N PHE A 192 -4.06 -8.21 -1.46
CA PHE A 192 -3.61 -7.49 -2.65
C PHE A 192 -3.70 -8.38 -3.87
N ASN A 193 -3.91 -7.79 -5.03
CA ASN A 193 -4.01 -8.49 -6.32
C ASN A 193 -3.06 -7.93 -7.38
N ALA A 194 -2.46 -6.77 -7.11
CA ALA A 194 -1.53 -6.08 -7.99
C ALA A 194 -0.33 -5.51 -7.21
N ILE A 195 0.83 -5.46 -7.88
CA ILE A 195 2.07 -4.90 -7.35
C ILE A 195 2.66 -3.96 -8.39
N ILE A 196 2.96 -2.73 -7.97
CA ILE A 196 3.69 -1.74 -8.78
C ILE A 196 5.04 -1.51 -8.11
N VAL A 197 6.12 -1.83 -8.81
CA VAL A 197 7.49 -1.58 -8.35
C VAL A 197 8.01 -0.33 -9.04
N ASN A 198 8.61 0.59 -8.29
CA ASN A 198 9.21 1.81 -8.80
C ASN A 198 10.70 1.88 -8.42
N TYR A 199 11.53 2.30 -9.37
CA TYR A 199 12.95 2.57 -9.21
C TYR A 199 13.30 3.98 -9.70
#